data_AF-A0A661VPH6-F1
#
_entry.id   AF-A0A661VPH6-F1
#
_cell.length_a   1.000
_cell.length_b   1.000
_cell.length_c   1.000
_cell.angle_alpha   90.00
_cell.angle_beta   90.00
_cell.angle_gamma   90.00
#
_symmetry.space_group_name_H-M   'P 1'
#
loop_
_entity.id
_entity.type
_entity.pdbx_description
1 polymer ?
#
loop_
_entity_poly.entity_id
_entity_poly.type
_entity_poly.pdbx_seq_one_letter_code
_entity_poly.pdbx_strand_id
1 'polypeptide(L)'
;MSLHDLIMSLISDITDPAVRLDIAATINFLKEVYLAGAAPEEEILNDLREVCETVLAYKEPDLFGEELKRRAEELAKQMFRAIKIETMRLRMHRRLRPRFARPPR
;
A
#
# COMPACT_ATOMS: atom_id res chain seq x y z
N MET A 1 7.18 1.77 -9.90
CA MET A 1 7.23 2.78 -8.82
C MET A 1 7.33 2.05 -7.49
N SER A 2 7.98 2.66 -6.49
CA SER A 2 7.93 2.13 -5.12
C SER A 2 6.53 2.33 -4.54
N LEU A 3 6.20 1.64 -3.45
CA LEU A 3 4.94 1.91 -2.75
C LEU A 3 4.89 3.36 -2.24
N HIS A 4 6.04 3.88 -1.79
CA HIS A 4 6.17 5.25 -1.32
C HIS A 4 5.79 6.28 -2.41
N ASP A 5 6.30 6.11 -3.63
CA ASP A 5 5.99 7.03 -4.74
C ASP A 5 4.49 7.01 -5.08
N LEU A 6 3.87 5.82 -5.04
CA LEU A 6 2.44 5.66 -5.29
C LEU A 6 1.60 6.34 -4.21
N ILE A 7 1.98 6.21 -2.94
CA ILE A 7 1.33 6.90 -1.82
C ILE A 7 1.46 8.41 -1.99
N MET A 8 2.67 8.90 -2.28
CA MET A 8 2.92 10.34 -2.43
C MET A 8 2.16 10.94 -3.61
N SER A 9 2.04 10.20 -4.72
CA SER A 9 1.21 10.58 -5.87
C SER A 9 -0.28 10.62 -5.53
N LEU A 10 -0.78 9.66 -4.75
CA LEU A 10 -2.19 9.62 -4.35
C LEU A 10 -2.58 10.82 -3.48
N ILE A 11 -1.69 11.23 -2.58
CA ILE A 11 -1.97 12.26 -1.56
C ILE A 11 -1.43 13.66 -1.90
N SER A 12 -0.87 13.87 -3.09
CA SER A 12 -0.19 15.13 -3.45
C SER A 12 -1.10 16.36 -3.40
N ASP A 13 -2.36 16.17 -3.76
CA ASP A 13 -3.32 17.27 -3.94
C ASP A 13 -4.21 17.46 -2.69
N ILE A 14 -3.96 16.68 -1.64
CA ILE A 14 -4.63 16.82 -0.35
C ILE A 14 -3.87 17.86 0.46
N THR A 15 -4.54 18.95 0.84
CA THR A 15 -3.91 20.06 1.57
C THR A 15 -3.75 19.77 3.06
N ASP A 16 -4.68 19.00 3.65
CA ASP A 16 -4.67 18.68 5.09
C ASP A 16 -3.58 17.64 5.42
N PRO A 17 -2.55 17.99 6.23
CA PRO A 17 -1.50 17.07 6.63
C PRO A 17 -1.99 15.87 7.45
N ALA A 18 -3.05 16.04 8.25
CA ALA A 18 -3.60 14.96 9.06
C ALA A 18 -4.22 13.87 8.16
N VAL A 19 -5.05 14.30 7.20
CA VAL A 19 -5.65 13.39 6.20
C VAL A 19 -4.59 12.67 5.38
N ARG A 20 -3.54 13.39 4.94
CA ARG A 20 -2.40 12.79 4.24
C ARG A 20 -1.71 11.70 5.06
N LEU A 21 -1.48 11.97 6.35
CA LEU A 21 -0.85 11.03 7.27
C LEU A 21 -1.72 9.79 7.47
N ASP A 22 -3.02 9.96 7.69
CA ASP A 22 -3.96 8.87 7.93
C ASP A 22 -4.07 7.93 6.73
N ILE A 23 -4.14 8.48 5.51
CA ILE A 23 -4.14 7.70 4.27
C ILE A 23 -2.83 6.90 4.14
N ALA A 24 -1.69 7.56 4.33
CA ALA A 24 -0.39 6.91 4.25
C ALA A 24 -0.23 5.82 5.31
N ALA A 25 -0.68 6.07 6.55
CA ALA A 25 -0.66 5.10 7.63
C ALA A 25 -1.53 3.88 7.31
N THR A 26 -2.74 4.10 6.78
CA THR A 26 -3.67 3.03 6.39
C THR A 26 -3.06 2.11 5.32
N ILE A 27 -2.47 2.67 4.26
CA ILE A 27 -1.85 1.87 3.19
C ILE A 27 -0.63 1.09 3.72
N ASN A 28 0.18 1.71 4.60
CA ASN A 28 1.31 1.01 5.21
C ASN A 28 0.86 -0.09 6.18
N PHE A 29 -0.25 0.11 6.90
CA PHE A 29 -0.84 -0.94 7.73
C PHE A 29 -1.24 -2.15 6.87
N LEU A 30 -1.91 -1.95 5.73
CA LEU A 30 -2.23 -3.05 4.80
C LEU A 30 -0.99 -3.80 4.29
N LYS A 31 0.11 -3.08 4.02
CA LYS A 31 1.40 -3.69 3.70
C LYS A 31 1.92 -4.56 4.86
N GLU A 32 1.80 -4.11 6.10
CA GLU A 32 2.23 -4.87 7.29
C GLU A 32 1.38 -6.13 7.48
N VAL A 33 0.06 -6.02 7.31
CA VAL A 33 -0.88 -7.17 7.34
C VAL A 33 -0.48 -8.20 6.27
N TYR A 34 -0.19 -7.77 5.04
CA TYR A 34 0.29 -8.64 3.97
C TYR A 34 1.65 -9.29 4.31
N LEU A 35 2.59 -8.50 4.84
CA LEU A 35 3.92 -8.99 5.23
C LEU A 35 3.82 -10.07 6.31
N ALA A 36 2.95 -9.87 7.29
CA ALA A 36 2.65 -10.81 8.37
C ALA A 36 1.92 -12.07 7.87
N GLY A 37 1.29 -12.02 6.70
CA GLY A 37 0.43 -13.09 6.19
C GLY A 37 -0.85 -13.24 7.01
N ALA A 38 -1.34 -12.13 7.58
CA ALA A 38 -2.51 -12.13 8.46
C ALA A 38 -3.85 -12.06 7.69
N ALA A 39 -3.81 -11.76 6.38
CA ALA A 39 -4.97 -11.73 5.50
C ALA A 39 -4.62 -12.26 4.10
N PRO A 40 -5.57 -12.81 3.33
CA PRO A 40 -5.37 -13.25 1.96
C PRO A 40 -5.14 -12.08 0.99
N GLU A 41 -4.51 -12.38 -0.15
CA GLU A 41 -4.15 -11.37 -1.16
C GLU A 41 -5.36 -10.58 -1.68
N GLU A 42 -6.50 -11.25 -1.85
CA GLU A 42 -7.72 -10.68 -2.38
C GLU A 42 -8.34 -9.65 -1.42
N GLU A 43 -8.33 -9.93 -0.11
CA GLU A 43 -8.80 -8.98 0.91
C GLU A 43 -7.93 -7.71 0.92
N ILE A 44 -6.60 -7.85 0.90
CA ILE A 44 -5.69 -6.70 0.84
C ILE A 44 -5.93 -5.86 -0.43
N LEU A 45 -6.16 -6.51 -1.56
CA LEU A 45 -6.46 -5.80 -2.80
C LEU A 45 -7.79 -5.05 -2.73
N ASN A 46 -8.82 -5.66 -2.14
CA ASN A 46 -10.12 -5.02 -1.94
C ASN A 46 -10.02 -3.82 -1.01
N ASP A 47 -9.34 -3.95 0.13
CA ASP A 47 -9.12 -2.84 1.07
C ASP A 47 -8.36 -1.69 0.41
N LEU A 48 -7.33 -2.00 -0.39
CA LEU A 48 -6.60 -0.97 -1.15
C LEU A 48 -7.49 -0.25 -2.15
N ARG A 49 -8.43 -0.95 -2.81
CA ARG A 49 -9.39 -0.32 -3.72
C ARG A 49 -10.30 0.63 -2.98
N GLU A 50 -10.86 0.21 -1.84
CA GLU A 50 -11.76 1.04 -1.05
C GLU A 50 -11.07 2.32 -0.57
N VAL A 51 -9.82 2.20 -0.12
CA VAL A 51 -8.99 3.36 0.24
C VAL A 51 -8.76 4.25 -0.99
N CYS A 52 -8.36 3.69 -2.13
CA CYS A 52 -8.12 4.48 -3.35
C CYS A 52 -9.40 5.17 -3.84
N GLU A 53 -10.54 4.49 -3.82
CA GLU A 53 -11.84 5.03 -4.23
C GLU A 53 -12.25 6.20 -3.33
N THR A 54 -12.13 6.03 -2.01
CA THR A 54 -12.44 7.07 -1.03
C THR A 54 -11.56 8.31 -1.23
N VAL A 55 -10.26 8.11 -1.44
CA VAL A 55 -9.32 9.22 -1.64
C VAL A 55 -9.54 9.92 -2.97
N LEU A 56 -9.79 9.17 -4.05
CA LEU A 56 -10.10 9.74 -5.36
C LEU A 56 -11.42 10.53 -5.34
N ALA A 57 -12.46 10.01 -4.70
CA ALA A 57 -13.73 10.70 -4.56
C ALA A 57 -13.59 12.00 -3.74
N TYR A 58 -12.71 12.01 -2.75
CA TYR A 58 -12.39 13.22 -1.99
C TYR A 58 -11.60 14.25 -2.83
N LYS A 59 -10.62 13.79 -3.60
CA LYS A 59 -9.71 14.65 -4.38
C LYS A 59 -10.37 15.22 -5.64
N GLU A 60 -11.14 14.40 -6.33
CA GLU A 60 -11.79 14.71 -7.60
C GLU A 60 -13.28 14.45 -7.44
N PRO A 61 -14.04 15.38 -6.81
CA PRO A 61 -15.47 15.19 -6.60
C PRO A 61 -16.21 14.91 -7.90
N ASP A 62 -15.78 15.46 -9.05
CA ASP A 62 -16.42 15.23 -10.34
C ASP A 62 -16.19 13.83 -10.94
N LEU A 63 -15.32 13.01 -10.32
CA LEU A 63 -15.01 11.65 -10.73
C LEU A 63 -16.02 10.68 -10.12
N PHE A 64 -16.92 10.13 -10.93
CA PHE A 64 -17.99 9.26 -10.44
C PHE A 64 -18.16 7.99 -11.27
N GLY A 65 -18.97 7.06 -10.72
CA GLY A 65 -19.46 5.89 -11.45
C GLY A 65 -18.34 4.91 -11.82
N GLU A 66 -18.38 4.41 -13.05
CA GLU A 66 -17.42 3.40 -13.52
C GLU A 66 -16.00 3.93 -13.63
N GLU A 67 -15.81 5.21 -13.96
CA GLU A 67 -14.48 5.78 -14.14
C GLU A 67 -13.71 5.87 -12.82
N LEU A 68 -14.39 6.30 -11.75
CA LEU A 68 -13.85 6.29 -10.39
C LEU A 68 -13.39 4.88 -9.99
N LYS A 69 -14.27 3.89 -10.16
CA LYS A 69 -13.98 2.49 -9.83
C LYS A 69 -12.80 1.94 -10.63
N ARG A 70 -12.72 2.26 -11.93
CA ARG A 70 -11.62 1.82 -12.80
C ARG A 70 -10.28 2.40 -12.35
N ARG A 71 -10.21 3.71 -12.07
CA ARG A 71 -8.98 4.35 -11.58
C ARG A 71 -8.57 3.81 -10.21
N ALA A 72 -9.51 3.63 -9.30
CA ALA A 72 -9.24 3.05 -7.98
C ALA A 72 -8.68 1.63 -8.10
N GLU A 73 -9.29 0.80 -8.97
CA GLU A 73 -8.81 -0.56 -9.28
C GLU A 73 -7.39 -0.58 -9.82
N GLU A 74 -7.07 0.30 -10.77
CA GLU A 74 -5.75 0.38 -11.37
C GLU A 74 -4.68 0.80 -10.36
N LEU A 75 -4.96 1.82 -9.55
CA LEU A 75 -4.07 2.28 -8.48
C LEU A 75 -3.86 1.20 -7.42
N ALA A 76 -4.94 0.57 -6.96
CA ALA A 76 -4.86 -0.51 -5.98
C ALA A 76 -4.01 -1.68 -6.49
N LYS A 77 -4.18 -2.09 -7.76
CA LYS A 77 -3.34 -3.11 -8.40
C LYS A 77 -1.87 -2.71 -8.48
N GLN A 78 -1.57 -1.43 -8.72
CA GLN A 78 -0.19 -0.94 -8.74
C GLN A 78 0.43 -0.97 -7.35
N MET A 79 -0.30 -0.47 -6.34
CA MET A 79 0.12 -0.49 -4.94
C MET A 79 0.33 -1.92 -4.44
N PHE A 80 -0.61 -2.82 -4.73
CA PHE A 80 -0.50 -4.22 -4.35
C PHE A 80 0.72 -4.89 -4.97
N ARG A 81 0.99 -4.65 -6.26
CA ARG A 81 2.22 -5.13 -6.92
C ARG A 81 3.49 -4.61 -6.23
N ALA A 82 3.53 -3.34 -5.86
CA ALA A 82 4.66 -2.76 -5.12
C ALA A 82 4.84 -3.43 -3.75
N ILE A 83 3.74 -3.63 -3.01
CA ILE A 83 3.73 -4.38 -1.75
C ILE A 83 4.34 -5.77 -1.95
N LYS A 84 3.86 -6.56 -2.92
CA LYS A 84 4.40 -7.91 -3.18
C LYS A 84 5.90 -7.91 -3.40
N ILE A 85 6.39 -7.01 -4.26
CA ILE A 85 7.83 -6.90 -4.58
C ILE A 85 8.66 -6.55 -3.34
N GLU A 86 8.25 -5.53 -2.58
CA GLU A 86 8.95 -5.12 -1.36
C GLU A 86 8.96 -6.24 -0.31
N THR A 87 7.84 -6.92 -0.15
CA THR A 87 7.67 -8.04 0.80
C THR A 87 8.56 -9.23 0.41
N MET A 88 8.61 -9.58 -0.87
CA MET A 88 9.50 -10.62 -1.39
C MET A 88 10.98 -10.28 -1.12
N ARG A 89 11.38 -9.03 -1.40
CA ARG A 89 12.74 -8.56 -1.13
C ARG A 89 13.10 -8.65 0.35
N LEU A 90 12.20 -8.26 1.25
CA LEU A 90 12.39 -8.39 2.69
C LEU A 90 12.53 -9.85 3.13
N ARG A 91 11.68 -10.75 2.61
CA ARG A 91 11.75 -12.20 2.90
C ARG A 91 13.07 -12.81 2.39
N MET A 92 13.53 -12.41 1.21
CA MET A 92 14.84 -12.84 0.67
C MET A 92 16.01 -12.38 1.55
N HIS A 93 16.03 -11.09 1.95
CA HIS A 93 17.08 -10.59 2.85
C HIS A 93 17.08 -11.28 4.21
N ARG A 94 15.90 -11.62 4.77
CA ARG A 94 15.81 -12.41 6.01
C ARG A 94 16.40 -13.82 5.86
N ARG A 95 16.20 -14.48 4.70
CA ARG A 95 16.75 -15.82 4.42
C ARG A 95 18.26 -15.81 4.20
N LEU A 96 18.80 -14.75 3.60
CA LEU A 96 20.22 -14.63 3.28
C LEU A 96 21.08 -14.16 4.47
N ARG A 97 20.48 -13.77 5.60
CA ARG A 97 21.22 -13.35 6.79
C ARG A 97 21.93 -14.57 7.39
N PRO A 98 23.28 -14.65 7.36
CA PRO A 98 24.00 -15.82 7.85
C PRO A 98 23.78 -15.98 9.36
N ARG A 99 23.65 -17.23 9.84
CA ARG A 99 23.51 -17.62 11.26
C ARG A 99 24.72 -17.25 12.16
N PHE A 100 25.65 -16.41 11.71
CA PHE A 100 26.93 -16.12 12.39
C PHE A 100 26.88 -15.05 13.47
N ALA A 101 25.71 -14.61 13.93
CA ALA A 101 25.57 -13.67 15.04
C ALA A 101 24.89 -14.34 16.25
N ARG A 102 25.51 -15.38 16.81
CA ARG A 102 25.37 -15.69 18.23
C ARG A 102 26.65 -15.21 18.90
N PRO A 103 26.62 -14.19 19.77
CA PRO A 103 27.81 -13.84 20.53
C PRO A 103 28.20 -15.05 21.41
N PRO A 104 29.50 -15.35 21.57
CA PRO A 104 29.93 -16.37 22.52
C PRO A 104 29.49 -15.95 23.93
N ARG A 105 29.04 -16.94 24.71
CA ARG A 105 28.69 -16.78 26.13
C ARG A 105 29.92 -16.52 26.97
#